data_AF-A0A0C3KHT7-F1
#
_entry.id   AF-A0A0C3KHT7-F1
#
_cell.length_a   1.000
_cell.length_b   1.000
_cell.length_c   1.000
_cell.angle_alpha   90.00
_cell.angle_beta   90.00
_cell.angle_gamma   90.00
#
_symmetry.space_group_name_H-M   'P 1'
#
loop_
_entity.id
_entity.type
_entity.pdbx_description
1 polymer ?
#
loop_
_entity_poly.entity_id
_entity_poly.type
_entity_poly.pdbx_seq_one_letter_code
_entity_poly.pdbx_strand_id
1 'polypeptide(L)'
;SDCVPARPLPAKQQAKEKGQGPPKSKAVSALETCLHNVEYASGKEKDPKGGCFCLAREHDLSTYVPLHYGCSLVLCNLNLPHYACPHCGELFLDNSHRLALVAQIQDELCMQVMKEDKEWQRAIVEARKAEGTFPMLPGASGTQGAHKGTVAGPQSSHKVMSLNNTTKKVTMSLYTNTPVSSRPPSPAPEEPHRVPPPPKEISYVKQPPDPAHPWKNMQFPDLQYVPPPKDPNMHGKQQQKKGRGQ
;
A
#
# COMPACT_ATOMS: atom_id res chain seq x y z
N SER A 1 3.71 -4.93 25.94
CA SER A 1 4.39 -3.65 25.73
C SER A 1 3.36 -2.67 25.28
N ASP A 2 2.66 -2.08 26.24
CA ASP A 2 1.48 -1.25 26.00
C ASP A 2 1.92 0.14 25.58
N CYS A 3 2.10 0.34 24.27
CA CYS A 3 2.05 1.68 23.69
C CYS A 3 0.59 2.15 23.71
N VAL A 4 0.11 2.51 24.90
CA VAL A 4 -1.12 3.31 25.02
C VAL A 4 -0.70 4.73 24.66
N PRO A 5 -1.06 5.27 23.47
CA PRO A 5 -0.91 6.69 23.25
C PRO A 5 -1.82 7.37 24.27
N ALA A 6 -1.22 8.10 25.22
CA ALA A 6 -1.97 8.91 26.17
C ALA A 6 -2.85 9.87 25.36
N ARG A 7 -4.17 9.61 25.34
CA ARG A 7 -5.16 10.52 24.74
C ARG A 7 -4.95 11.89 25.40
N PRO A 8 -4.57 12.93 24.65
CA PRO A 8 -4.42 14.25 25.23
C PRO A 8 -5.80 14.72 25.69
N LEU A 9 -6.00 14.82 27.00
CA LEU A 9 -7.18 15.45 27.56
C LEU A 9 -7.22 16.90 27.06
N PRO A 10 -8.37 17.44 26.63
CA PRO A 10 -8.47 18.81 26.16
C PRO A 10 -8.28 19.76 27.36
N ALA A 11 -7.04 20.17 27.59
CA ALA A 11 -6.71 21.24 28.51
C ALA A 11 -7.24 22.56 27.93
N LYS A 12 -8.26 23.09 28.58
CA LYS A 12 -8.89 24.38 28.30
C LYS A 12 -7.88 25.47 28.64
N GLN A 13 -7.04 25.87 27.69
CA GLN A 13 -6.15 27.02 27.84
C GLN A 13 -6.25 27.96 26.63
N GLN A 14 -6.86 29.11 26.91
CA GLN A 14 -6.75 30.31 26.10
C GLN A 14 -5.33 30.87 26.29
N ALA A 15 -4.42 30.61 25.35
CA ALA A 15 -3.22 31.43 25.16
C ALA A 15 -2.77 31.33 23.70
N LYS A 16 -2.69 32.50 23.08
CA LYS A 16 -2.56 32.75 21.66
C LYS A 16 -1.08 32.84 21.29
N GLU A 17 -0.36 31.71 21.26
CA GLU A 17 0.91 31.60 20.53
C GLU A 17 0.95 30.28 19.78
N LYS A 18 0.93 30.39 18.45
CA LYS A 18 0.91 29.30 17.48
C LYS A 18 2.27 28.61 17.41
N GLY A 19 2.64 27.87 18.44
CA GLY A 19 3.63 26.80 18.33
C GLY A 19 3.00 25.59 17.65
N GLN A 20 2.62 25.74 16.38
CA GLN A 20 2.09 24.62 15.61
C GLN A 20 3.26 23.68 15.33
N GLY A 21 3.33 22.58 16.10
CA GLY A 21 4.29 21.52 15.84
C GLY A 21 4.20 21.04 14.38
N PRO A 22 5.20 20.26 13.91
CA PRO A 22 5.20 19.73 12.55
C PRO A 22 3.83 19.13 12.21
N PRO A 23 3.21 19.50 11.07
CA PRO A 23 1.90 18.99 10.71
C PRO A 23 1.96 17.47 10.63
N LYS A 24 0.98 16.78 11.25
CA LYS A 24 0.86 15.32 11.18
C LYS A 24 0.92 14.86 9.73
N SER A 25 1.58 13.73 9.48
CA SER A 25 1.61 13.18 8.13
C SER A 25 0.21 12.78 7.64
N LYS A 26 0.07 12.71 6.32
CA LYS A 26 -1.16 12.22 5.69
C LYS A 26 -1.46 10.77 6.07
N ALA A 27 -0.42 9.96 6.32
CA ALA A 27 -0.56 8.55 6.66
C ALA A 27 -1.16 8.39 8.07
N VAL A 28 -0.62 9.10 9.06
CA VAL A 28 -1.16 9.14 10.43
C VAL A 28 -2.60 9.63 10.42
N SER A 29 -2.88 10.72 9.70
CA SER A 29 -4.25 11.25 9.58
C SER A 29 -5.23 10.26 8.93
N ALA A 30 -4.78 9.51 7.91
CA ALA A 30 -5.59 8.48 7.27
C ALA A 30 -5.90 7.30 8.21
N LEU A 31 -4.91 6.83 8.98
CA LEU A 31 -5.09 5.79 9.99
C LEU A 31 -6.00 6.24 11.13
N GLU A 32 -5.84 7.48 11.63
CA GLU A 32 -6.73 8.07 12.65
C GLU A 32 -8.18 8.14 12.16
N THR A 33 -8.38 8.57 10.91
CA THR A 33 -9.70 8.64 10.29
C THR A 33 -10.28 7.24 10.12
N CYS A 34 -9.47 6.26 9.67
CA CYS A 34 -9.90 4.88 9.53
C CYS A 34 -10.33 4.29 10.87
N LEU A 35 -9.50 4.45 11.92
CA LEU A 35 -9.78 4.02 13.28
C LEU A 35 -11.09 4.61 13.79
N HIS A 36 -11.26 5.93 13.66
CA HIS A 36 -12.49 6.60 14.05
C HIS A 36 -13.71 6.01 13.32
N ASN A 37 -13.61 5.79 12.01
CA ASN A 37 -14.72 5.22 11.25
C ASN A 37 -15.03 3.78 11.67
N VAL A 38 -14.03 2.95 11.97
CA VAL A 38 -14.26 1.56 12.42
C VAL A 38 -14.85 1.52 13.84
N GLU A 39 -14.43 2.41 14.74
CA GLU A 39 -14.93 2.47 16.11
C GLU A 39 -16.38 2.98 16.19
N TYR A 40 -16.71 4.03 15.44
CA TYR A 40 -17.99 4.72 15.55
C TYR A 40 -19.04 4.27 14.53
N ALA A 41 -18.65 3.61 13.44
CA ALA A 41 -19.62 3.11 12.48
C ALA A 41 -20.42 1.93 13.03
N SER A 42 -21.72 1.95 12.73
CA SER A 42 -22.64 0.84 12.98
C SER A 42 -22.35 -0.37 12.09
N GLY A 43 -21.65 -0.17 10.97
CA GLY A 43 -21.40 -1.19 9.93
C GLY A 43 -22.61 -1.51 9.05
N LYS A 44 -23.81 -1.05 9.42
CA LYS A 44 -25.07 -1.30 8.69
C LYS A 44 -25.33 -0.32 7.54
N GLU A 45 -24.56 0.76 7.49
CA GLU A 45 -24.73 1.80 6.48
C GLU A 45 -24.10 1.35 5.16
N LYS A 46 -24.83 1.51 4.06
CA LYS A 46 -24.28 1.25 2.73
C LYS A 46 -23.31 2.37 2.35
N ASP A 47 -22.26 2.02 1.62
CA ASP A 47 -21.33 3.02 1.08
C ASP A 47 -22.11 4.02 0.20
N PRO A 48 -22.04 5.35 0.47
CA PRO A 48 -22.70 6.36 -0.34
C PRO A 48 -22.24 6.36 -1.81
N LYS A 49 -21.04 5.82 -2.10
CA LYS A 49 -20.54 5.65 -3.47
C LYS A 49 -21.01 4.36 -4.14
N GLY A 50 -21.78 3.53 -3.44
CA GLY A 50 -22.35 2.29 -3.95
C GLY A 50 -21.44 1.06 -3.84
N GLY A 51 -20.24 1.19 -3.26
CA GLY A 51 -19.26 0.10 -3.17
C GLY A 51 -18.68 -0.32 -4.53
N CYS A 52 -17.73 -1.24 -4.51
CA CYS A 52 -17.04 -1.77 -5.69
C CYS A 52 -17.21 -3.30 -5.80
N PHE A 53 -17.52 -3.78 -7.00
CA PHE A 53 -17.73 -5.21 -7.30
C PHE A 53 -16.62 -5.83 -8.16
N CYS A 54 -15.45 -5.19 -8.25
CA CYS A 54 -14.37 -5.63 -9.15
C CYS A 54 -13.67 -6.93 -8.74
N LEU A 55 -14.01 -7.52 -7.58
CA LEU A 55 -13.33 -8.70 -7.01
C LEU A 55 -11.81 -8.55 -6.90
N ALA A 56 -11.36 -7.32 -6.62
CA ALA A 56 -9.94 -6.93 -6.60
C ALA A 56 -9.16 -7.20 -7.91
N ARG A 57 -9.85 -7.22 -9.06
CA ARG A 57 -9.20 -7.34 -10.38
C ARG A 57 -8.70 -6.00 -10.93
N GLU A 58 -9.40 -4.91 -10.59
CA GLU A 58 -9.08 -3.55 -11.06
C GLU A 58 -8.40 -2.70 -9.99
N HIS A 59 -8.71 -2.98 -8.72
CA HIS A 59 -8.21 -2.26 -7.56
C HIS A 59 -7.50 -3.24 -6.64
N ASP A 60 -6.49 -2.76 -5.93
CA ASP A 60 -5.75 -3.55 -4.96
C ASP A 60 -6.67 -4.18 -3.90
N LEU A 61 -6.29 -5.36 -3.42
CA LEU A 61 -6.99 -6.08 -2.38
C LEU A 61 -7.05 -5.23 -1.09
N SER A 62 -8.19 -5.26 -0.39
CA SER A 62 -8.36 -4.57 0.89
C SER A 62 -7.31 -5.04 1.90
N THR A 63 -6.54 -4.09 2.45
CA THR A 63 -5.48 -4.39 3.44
C THR A 63 -6.03 -5.04 4.71
N TYR A 64 -7.22 -4.63 5.14
CA TYR A 64 -7.77 -5.01 6.45
C TYR A 64 -8.80 -6.14 6.36
N VAL A 65 -9.63 -6.16 5.31
CA VAL A 65 -10.71 -7.12 5.16
C VAL A 65 -10.75 -7.61 3.72
N PRO A 66 -9.89 -8.57 3.34
CA PRO A 66 -9.79 -9.03 1.95
C PRO A 66 -10.99 -9.87 1.51
N LEU A 67 -11.72 -10.49 2.45
CA LEU A 67 -12.83 -11.39 2.17
C LEU A 67 -14.00 -11.12 3.12
N HIS A 68 -15.22 -11.10 2.59
CA HIS A 68 -16.43 -11.14 3.40
C HIS A 68 -16.82 -12.59 3.75
N TYR A 69 -16.93 -12.93 5.04
CA TYR A 69 -17.24 -14.31 5.47
C TYR A 69 -18.67 -14.77 5.13
N GLY A 70 -19.65 -13.86 5.08
CA GLY A 70 -21.05 -14.24 4.82
C GLY A 70 -21.30 -14.65 3.36
N CYS A 71 -20.78 -13.88 2.41
CA CYS A 71 -21.02 -14.11 0.98
C CYS A 71 -19.76 -14.42 0.15
N SER A 72 -18.60 -14.58 0.80
CA SER A 72 -17.31 -14.87 0.16
C SER A 72 -16.89 -13.85 -0.91
N LEU A 73 -17.36 -12.61 -0.82
CA LEU A 73 -16.96 -11.54 -1.74
C LEU A 73 -15.54 -11.10 -1.44
N VAL A 74 -14.66 -11.13 -2.46
CA VAL A 74 -13.31 -10.56 -2.38
C VAL A 74 -13.41 -9.04 -2.48
N LEU A 75 -12.87 -8.34 -1.49
CA LEU A 75 -13.00 -6.89 -1.36
C LEU A 75 -11.71 -6.19 -1.78
N CYS A 76 -11.83 -5.14 -2.58
CA CYS A 76 -10.73 -4.24 -2.88
C CYS A 76 -10.67 -3.06 -1.91
N ASN A 77 -9.62 -2.24 -2.02
CA ASN A 77 -9.38 -1.05 -1.19
C ASN A 77 -10.49 0.02 -1.25
N LEU A 78 -11.36 -0.01 -2.25
CA LEU A 78 -12.52 0.89 -2.30
C LEU A 78 -13.65 0.45 -1.36
N ASN A 79 -13.71 -0.83 -1.02
CA ASN A 79 -14.71 -1.36 -0.08
C ASN A 79 -14.19 -1.20 1.34
N LEU A 80 -14.60 -0.12 2.00
CA LEU A 80 -14.14 0.22 3.33
C LEU A 80 -14.79 -0.67 4.41
N PRO A 81 -14.04 -1.07 5.46
CA PRO A 81 -14.50 -2.06 6.44
C PRO A 81 -15.64 -1.58 7.36
N HIS A 82 -15.93 -0.27 7.38
CA HIS A 82 -16.97 0.33 8.21
C HIS A 82 -18.34 0.45 7.53
N TYR A 83 -18.45 0.14 6.24
CA TYR A 83 -19.72 0.07 5.51
C TYR A 83 -20.26 -1.36 5.44
N ALA A 84 -21.53 -1.52 5.07
CA ALA A 84 -22.15 -2.81 4.86
C ALA A 84 -21.66 -3.47 3.55
N CYS A 85 -21.73 -4.80 3.49
CA CYS A 85 -21.38 -5.54 2.29
C CYS A 85 -22.22 -5.10 1.08
N PRO A 86 -21.61 -4.74 -0.07
CA PRO A 86 -22.37 -4.26 -1.21
C PRO A 86 -23.19 -5.38 -1.88
N HIS A 87 -22.85 -6.65 -1.66
CA HIS A 87 -23.56 -7.80 -2.22
C HIS A 87 -24.75 -8.27 -1.36
N CYS A 88 -24.54 -8.50 -0.07
CA CYS A 88 -25.59 -9.06 0.82
C CYS A 88 -26.18 -8.03 1.80
N GLY A 89 -25.57 -6.85 1.96
CA GLY A 89 -26.00 -5.85 2.94
C GLY A 89 -25.69 -6.21 4.39
N GLU A 90 -25.00 -7.33 4.63
CA GLU A 90 -24.60 -7.76 5.98
C GLU A 90 -23.33 -7.02 6.45
N LEU A 91 -23.09 -7.09 7.76
CA LEU A 91 -21.91 -6.51 8.40
C LEU A 91 -20.65 -7.27 7.98
N PHE A 92 -19.61 -6.55 7.53
CA PHE A 92 -18.35 -7.20 7.16
C PHE A 92 -17.67 -7.90 8.34
N LEU A 93 -17.76 -7.27 9.52
CA LEU A 93 -17.04 -7.66 10.70
C LEU A 93 -18.03 -7.93 11.83
N ASP A 94 -17.92 -9.12 12.42
CA ASP A 94 -18.50 -9.39 13.72
C ASP A 94 -17.82 -8.49 14.78
N ASN A 95 -18.49 -8.28 15.92
CA ASN A 95 -17.98 -7.43 16.99
C ASN A 95 -16.57 -7.85 17.46
N SER A 96 -16.31 -9.15 17.49
CA SER A 96 -14.99 -9.72 17.82
C SER A 96 -13.91 -9.31 16.82
N HIS A 97 -14.17 -9.51 15.52
CA HIS A 97 -13.25 -9.13 14.44
C HIS A 97 -13.07 -7.61 14.34
N ARG A 98 -14.11 -6.83 14.65
CA ARG A 98 -14.01 -5.37 14.69
C ARG A 98 -13.03 -4.90 15.76
N LEU A 99 -13.07 -5.48 16.97
CA LEU A 99 -12.10 -5.15 18.03
C LEU A 99 -10.67 -5.55 17.64
N ALA A 100 -10.50 -6.71 17.02
CA ALA A 100 -9.20 -7.13 16.51
C ALA A 100 -8.65 -6.16 15.45
N LEU A 101 -9.51 -5.71 14.52
CA LEU A 101 -9.14 -4.71 13.53
C LEU A 101 -8.78 -3.36 14.15
N VAL A 102 -9.54 -2.90 15.15
CA VAL A 102 -9.22 -1.66 15.87
C VAL A 102 -7.84 -1.77 16.53
N ALA A 103 -7.55 -2.88 17.20
CA ALA A 103 -6.24 -3.11 17.81
C ALA A 103 -5.11 -3.14 16.77
N GLN A 104 -5.34 -3.76 15.61
CA GLN A 104 -4.37 -3.76 14.50
C GLN A 104 -4.10 -2.35 13.97
N ILE A 105 -5.14 -1.55 13.72
CA ILE A 105 -4.99 -0.16 13.25
C ILE A 105 -4.28 0.70 14.30
N GLN A 106 -4.55 0.48 15.60
CA GLN A 106 -3.87 1.17 16.70
C GLN A 106 -2.37 0.83 16.74
N ASP A 107 -2.01 -0.43 16.56
CA ASP A 107 -0.60 -0.87 16.49
C ASP A 107 0.11 -0.25 15.27
N GLU A 108 -0.54 -0.27 14.10
CA GLU A 108 0.00 0.35 12.88
C GLU A 108 0.18 1.87 13.04
N LEU A 109 -0.79 2.54 13.66
CA LEU A 109 -0.70 3.96 14.00
C LEU A 109 0.48 4.24 14.93
N CYS A 110 0.68 3.41 15.95
CA CYS A 110 1.81 3.53 16.86
C CYS A 110 3.15 3.37 16.13
N MET A 111 3.29 2.31 15.32
CA MET A 111 4.48 2.08 14.51
C MET A 111 4.77 3.24 13.56
N GLN A 112 3.74 3.80 12.93
CA GLN A 112 3.87 4.91 11.99
C GLN A 112 4.32 6.20 12.70
N VAL A 113 3.77 6.51 13.88
CA VAL A 113 4.22 7.66 14.68
C VAL A 113 5.67 7.49 15.12
N MET A 114 6.04 6.30 15.63
CA MET A 114 7.43 6.02 16.02
C MET A 114 8.41 6.16 14.85
N LYS A 115 7.99 5.75 13.64
CA LYS A 115 8.78 5.89 12.42
C LYS A 115 9.00 7.37 12.07
N GLU A 116 7.94 8.17 12.13
CA GLU A 116 8.00 9.60 11.85
C GLU A 116 8.88 10.36 12.85
N ASP A 117 8.76 10.06 14.15
CA ASP A 117 9.62 10.66 15.17
C ASP A 117 11.10 10.32 14.93
N LYS A 118 11.39 9.08 14.56
CA LYS A 118 12.75 8.63 14.23
C LYS A 118 13.29 9.30 12.96
N GLU A 119 12.44 9.56 11.96
CA GLU A 119 12.82 10.26 10.73
C GLU A 119 13.04 11.75 11.00
N TRP A 120 12.19 12.37 11.82
CA TRP A 120 12.33 13.75 12.25
C TRP A 120 13.63 13.97 13.04
N GLN A 121 13.94 13.08 13.98
CA GLN A 121 15.19 13.16 14.73
C GLN A 121 16.42 12.99 13.83
N ARG A 122 16.34 12.10 12.84
CA ARG A 122 17.40 11.93 11.82
C ARG A 122 17.59 13.21 11.01
N ALA A 123 16.51 13.84 10.56
CA ALA A 123 16.54 15.09 9.81
C ALA A 123 17.16 16.24 10.61
N ILE A 124 16.88 16.35 11.92
CA ILE A 124 17.49 17.38 12.78
C ILE A 124 18.99 17.17 12.92
N VAL A 125 19.42 15.93 13.15
CA VAL A 125 20.85 15.61 13.28
C VAL A 125 21.58 15.87 11.98
N GLU A 126 20.97 15.52 10.85
CA GLU A 126 21.51 15.79 9.52
C GLU A 126 21.60 17.30 9.22
N ALA A 127 20.55 18.06 9.53
CA ALA A 127 20.55 19.52 9.37
C ALA A 127 21.67 20.19 10.20
N ARG A 128 21.84 19.77 11.47
CA ARG A 128 22.93 20.27 12.33
C ARG A 128 24.32 19.92 11.76
N LYS A 129 24.48 18.71 11.22
CA LYS A 129 25.73 18.29 10.55
C LYS A 129 25.99 19.13 9.30
N ALA A 130 24.96 19.42 8.50
CA ALA A 130 25.07 20.24 7.32
C ALA A 130 25.44 21.71 7.63
N GLU A 131 24.85 22.31 8.67
CA GLU A 131 25.19 23.66 9.12
C GLU A 131 26.64 23.79 9.62
N GLY A 132 27.16 22.74 10.28
CA GLY A 132 28.56 22.68 10.70
C GLY A 132 29.54 22.37 9.56
N THR A 133 29.06 21.98 8.39
CA THR A 133 29.90 21.70 7.23
C THR A 133 30.15 23.01 6.48
N PHE A 134 31.32 23.61 6.69
CA PHE A 134 31.74 24.79 5.93
C PHE A 134 31.64 24.44 4.44
N PRO A 135 30.97 25.27 3.60
CA PRO A 135 30.83 25.00 2.17
C PRO A 135 32.20 24.74 1.59
N MET A 136 32.51 23.49 1.25
CA MET A 136 33.79 23.18 0.62
C MET A 136 33.79 23.85 -0.73
N LEU A 137 34.56 24.95 -0.83
CA LEU A 137 34.75 25.63 -2.10
C LEU A 137 35.30 24.60 -3.10
N PRO A 138 34.67 24.44 -4.27
CA PRO A 138 35.23 23.62 -5.34
C PRO A 138 36.55 24.25 -5.77
N GLY A 139 37.66 23.75 -5.23
CA GLY A 139 39.00 24.34 -5.39
C GLY A 139 39.95 24.06 -4.24
N ALA A 140 39.47 23.70 -3.05
CA ALA A 140 40.31 23.31 -1.92
C ALA A 140 40.67 21.80 -1.95
N SER A 141 41.10 21.30 -3.11
CA SER A 141 41.78 20.02 -3.18
C SER A 141 43.23 20.26 -2.79
N GLY A 142 43.54 20.02 -1.53
CA GLY A 142 44.92 19.89 -1.06
C GLY A 142 45.67 18.91 -1.95
N THR A 143 46.77 19.40 -2.50
CA THR A 143 47.81 18.66 -3.20
C THR A 143 48.23 17.43 -2.38
N GLN A 144 47.96 16.23 -2.88
CA GLN A 144 48.91 15.10 -2.98
C GLN A 144 48.17 13.82 -3.39
N GLY A 145 48.50 13.30 -4.57
CA GLY A 145 48.00 12.00 -5.05
C GLY A 145 47.70 12.00 -6.53
N ALA A 146 48.75 11.93 -7.35
CA ALA A 146 48.65 11.80 -8.80
C ALA A 146 47.93 10.50 -9.20
N HIS A 147 46.66 10.60 -9.62
CA HIS A 147 46.05 9.61 -10.49
C HIS A 147 45.46 10.31 -11.71
N LYS A 148 46.09 10.04 -12.84
CA LYS A 148 45.72 10.47 -14.19
C LYS A 148 44.47 9.68 -14.59
N GLY A 149 43.30 10.30 -14.45
CA GLY A 149 42.01 9.71 -14.82
C GLY A 149 41.03 10.79 -15.28
N THR A 150 40.87 10.88 -16.59
CA THR A 150 40.00 11.82 -17.31
C THR A 150 38.53 11.51 -17.01
N VAL A 151 37.84 12.31 -16.19
CA VAL A 151 36.37 12.29 -16.07
C VAL A 151 35.84 13.73 -15.96
N ALA A 152 34.80 14.00 -16.75
CA ALA A 152 34.21 15.30 -17.04
C ALA A 152 33.79 16.10 -15.78
N GLY A 153 34.23 17.36 -15.71
CA GLY A 153 33.81 18.31 -14.68
C GLY A 153 32.39 18.84 -14.89
N PRO A 154 31.71 19.27 -13.81
CA PRO A 154 30.39 19.89 -13.89
C PRO A 154 30.49 21.26 -14.58
N GLN A 155 29.65 21.48 -15.60
CA GLN A 155 29.57 22.75 -16.32
C GLN A 155 29.07 23.85 -15.37
N SER A 156 29.95 24.79 -15.03
CA SER A 156 29.61 25.96 -14.21
C SER A 156 28.67 26.87 -15.00
N SER A 157 27.40 26.95 -14.58
CA SER A 157 26.48 27.99 -15.05
C SER A 157 26.85 29.32 -14.39
N HIS A 158 27.44 30.24 -15.15
CA HIS A 158 27.79 31.56 -14.65
C HIS A 158 26.51 32.35 -14.34
N LYS A 159 26.25 32.60 -13.06
CA LYS A 159 25.20 33.50 -12.58
C LYS A 159 25.79 34.88 -12.38
N VAL A 160 25.45 35.81 -13.27
CA VAL A 160 25.85 37.21 -13.14
C VAL A 160 24.71 37.96 -12.47
N MET A 161 24.95 38.44 -11.24
CA MET A 161 24.03 39.35 -10.57
C MET A 161 24.42 40.78 -10.93
N SER A 162 23.57 41.46 -11.69
CA SER A 162 23.76 42.88 -12.02
C SER A 162 22.89 43.73 -11.10
N LEU A 163 23.54 44.54 -10.26
CA LEU A 163 22.90 45.54 -9.41
C LEU A 163 22.87 46.87 -10.16
N ASN A 164 21.67 47.33 -10.50
CA ASN A 164 21.51 48.63 -11.14
C ASN A 164 21.49 49.74 -10.07
N ASN A 165 22.52 50.57 -10.02
CA ASN A 165 22.72 51.57 -8.97
C ASN A 165 21.63 52.67 -8.96
N THR A 166 20.94 52.91 -10.08
CA THR A 166 19.88 53.93 -10.16
C THR A 166 18.52 53.43 -9.68
N THR A 167 18.27 52.13 -9.72
CA THR A 167 16.95 51.55 -9.36
C THR A 167 17.00 50.63 -8.14
N LYS A 168 18.18 50.33 -7.60
CA LYS A 168 18.42 49.36 -6.50
C LYS A 168 17.75 47.99 -6.72
N LYS A 169 17.36 47.68 -7.96
CA LYS A 169 16.77 46.41 -8.35
C LYS A 169 17.89 45.47 -8.74
N VAL A 170 17.85 44.28 -8.16
CA VAL A 170 18.76 43.18 -8.47
C VAL A 170 18.17 42.42 -9.65
N THR A 171 18.87 42.42 -10.79
CA THR A 171 18.49 41.59 -11.94
C THR A 171 19.43 40.42 -12.03
N MET A 172 18.88 39.21 -11.89
CA MET A 172 19.61 37.95 -12.11
C MET A 172 19.43 37.51 -13.56
N SER A 173 20.50 37.53 -14.34
CA SER A 173 20.55 36.95 -15.69
C SER A 173 21.29 35.62 -15.65
N LEU A 174 20.58 34.53 -15.96
CA LEU A 174 21.12 33.17 -16.02
C LEU A 174 21.43 32.84 -17.48
N TYR A 175 22.72 32.77 -17.82
CA TYR A 175 23.15 32.29 -19.13
C TYR A 175 23.35 30.77 -19.07
N THR A 176 22.31 30.04 -19.44
CA THR A 176 22.38 28.58 -19.60
C THR A 176 22.81 28.29 -21.03
N ASN A 177 24.09 27.97 -21.24
CA ASN A 177 24.55 27.42 -22.51
C ASN A 177 24.05 25.97 -22.58
N THR A 178 23.02 25.72 -23.38
CA THR A 178 22.44 24.39 -23.55
C THR A 178 23.31 23.59 -24.52
N PRO A 179 24.08 22.57 -24.07
CA PRO A 179 24.59 21.58 -25.00
C PRO A 179 23.41 20.82 -25.58
N VAL A 180 23.43 20.63 -26.91
CA VAL A 180 22.48 19.80 -27.65
C VAL A 180 22.48 18.40 -27.01
N SER A 181 21.38 18.08 -26.35
CA SER A 181 21.14 16.79 -25.72
C SER A 181 21.06 15.73 -26.82
N SER A 182 22.10 14.90 -26.93
CA SER A 182 22.04 13.66 -27.68
C SER A 182 21.03 12.74 -27.00
N ARG A 183 19.96 12.46 -27.74
CA ARG A 183 18.85 11.57 -27.39
C ARG A 183 19.40 10.22 -26.89
N PRO A 184 19.15 9.81 -25.63
CA PRO A 184 19.45 8.44 -25.21
C PRO A 184 18.55 7.47 -26.00
N PRO A 185 19.06 6.27 -26.35
CA PRO A 185 18.25 5.23 -26.97
C PRO A 185 17.11 4.85 -26.03
N SER A 186 15.90 4.78 -26.58
CA SER A 186 14.71 4.35 -25.83
C SER A 186 14.93 2.94 -25.30
N PRO A 187 14.62 2.66 -24.02
CA PRO A 187 14.57 1.29 -23.52
C PRO A 187 13.52 0.54 -24.35
N ALA A 188 13.95 -0.52 -25.02
CA ALA A 188 13.01 -1.47 -25.61
C ALA A 188 12.11 -2.02 -24.49
N PRO A 189 10.80 -2.18 -24.72
CA PRO A 189 9.93 -2.79 -23.74
C PRO A 189 10.46 -4.19 -23.42
N GLU A 190 10.83 -4.39 -22.15
CA GLU A 190 11.23 -5.69 -21.63
C GLU A 190 10.04 -6.64 -21.78
N GLU A 191 10.16 -7.57 -22.72
CA GLU A 191 9.11 -8.54 -23.04
C GLU A 191 8.84 -9.34 -21.76
N PRO A 192 7.61 -9.33 -21.22
CA PRO A 192 7.32 -9.98 -19.95
C PRO A 192 7.70 -11.46 -20.07
N HIS A 193 8.60 -11.89 -19.20
CA HIS A 193 9.12 -13.26 -19.15
C HIS A 193 7.94 -14.24 -19.14
N ARG A 194 7.66 -14.84 -20.31
CA ARG A 194 6.56 -15.78 -20.46
C ARG A 194 6.88 -17.01 -19.64
N VAL A 195 6.14 -17.19 -18.55
CA VAL A 195 6.18 -18.43 -17.77
C VAL A 195 5.91 -19.58 -18.76
N PRO A 196 6.82 -20.56 -18.89
CA PRO A 196 6.62 -21.67 -19.80
C PRO A 196 5.30 -22.37 -19.46
N PRO A 197 4.57 -22.88 -20.46
CA PRO A 197 3.36 -23.64 -20.22
C PRO A 197 3.67 -24.77 -19.24
N PRO A 198 2.80 -25.02 -18.24
CA PRO A 198 3.03 -26.08 -17.29
C PRO A 198 3.24 -27.40 -18.04
N PRO A 199 4.15 -28.28 -17.55
CA PRO A 199 4.37 -29.59 -18.17
C PRO A 199 3.04 -30.32 -18.36
N LYS A 200 2.77 -30.78 -19.58
CA LYS A 200 1.55 -31.57 -19.87
C LYS A 200 1.50 -32.88 -19.10
N GLU A 201 2.66 -33.37 -18.70
CA GLU A 201 2.81 -34.59 -17.93
C GLU A 201 2.88 -34.23 -16.45
N ILE A 202 1.71 -34.17 -15.81
CA ILE A 202 1.64 -34.18 -14.36
C ILE A 202 2.20 -35.54 -13.95
N SER A 203 3.42 -35.56 -13.39
CA SER A 203 4.00 -36.77 -12.81
C SER A 203 3.18 -37.16 -11.58
N TYR A 204 2.01 -37.74 -11.81
CA TYR A 204 1.25 -38.40 -10.76
C TYR A 204 2.22 -39.37 -10.08
N VAL A 205 2.27 -39.24 -8.76
CA VAL A 205 3.32 -39.78 -7.91
C VAL A 205 3.48 -41.28 -8.16
N LYS A 206 4.47 -41.67 -8.98
CA LYS A 206 4.90 -43.06 -9.17
C LYS A 206 5.70 -43.58 -7.97
N GLN A 207 5.86 -42.78 -6.91
CA GLN A 207 6.55 -43.24 -5.71
C GLN A 207 5.66 -44.23 -4.95
N PRO A 208 6.24 -45.34 -4.47
CA PRO A 208 5.55 -46.27 -3.60
C PRO A 208 5.07 -45.53 -2.32
N PRO A 209 3.97 -45.98 -1.69
CA PRO A 209 3.46 -45.37 -0.46
C PRO A 209 4.52 -45.32 0.63
N ASP A 210 4.69 -44.15 1.25
CA ASP A 210 5.57 -43.99 2.41
C ASP A 210 4.89 -44.61 3.66
N PRO A 211 5.49 -45.62 4.31
CA PRO A 211 4.90 -46.26 5.50
C PRO A 211 4.78 -45.31 6.70
N ALA A 212 5.59 -44.24 6.77
CA ALA A 212 5.48 -43.25 7.85
C ALA A 212 4.33 -42.26 7.62
N HIS A 213 3.91 -42.07 6.37
CA HIS A 213 2.86 -41.12 5.98
C HIS A 213 1.92 -41.74 4.94
N PRO A 214 1.11 -42.76 5.31
CA PRO A 214 0.29 -43.53 4.37
C PRO A 214 -0.76 -42.69 3.64
N TRP A 215 -1.12 -41.52 4.19
CA TRP A 215 -2.06 -40.57 3.59
C TRP A 215 -1.45 -39.68 2.51
N LYS A 216 -0.11 -39.61 2.38
CA LYS A 216 0.58 -38.69 1.47
C LYS A 216 0.43 -39.10 0.00
N ASN A 217 0.27 -40.40 -0.27
CA ASN A 217 0.15 -40.99 -1.60
C ASN A 217 -0.95 -42.06 -1.63
N MET A 218 -2.19 -41.72 -1.20
CA MET A 218 -3.30 -42.68 -1.29
C MET A 218 -3.70 -42.88 -2.75
N GLN A 219 -3.07 -43.85 -3.41
CA GLN A 219 -3.57 -44.45 -4.63
C GLN A 219 -4.70 -45.39 -4.21
N PHE A 220 -5.94 -45.02 -4.49
CA PHE A 220 -7.07 -45.92 -4.32
C PHE A 220 -7.45 -46.49 -5.69
N PRO A 221 -6.92 -47.67 -6.08
CA PRO A 221 -7.20 -48.25 -7.39
C PRO A 221 -8.69 -48.55 -7.59
N ASP A 222 -9.44 -48.77 -6.50
CA ASP A 222 -10.86 -49.13 -6.52
C ASP A 222 -11.79 -48.06 -5.90
N LEU A 223 -11.44 -46.77 -6.00
CA LEU A 223 -12.38 -45.71 -5.62
C LEU A 223 -13.54 -45.65 -6.61
N GLN A 224 -14.60 -46.40 -6.33
CA GLN A 224 -15.89 -46.24 -7.01
C GLN A 224 -16.69 -45.16 -6.30
N TYR A 225 -17.04 -44.10 -7.01
CA TYR A 225 -17.97 -43.09 -6.49
C TYR A 225 -19.30 -43.77 -6.16
N VAL A 226 -19.68 -43.76 -4.89
CA VAL A 226 -21.01 -44.14 -4.43
C VAL A 226 -21.84 -42.86 -4.39
N PRO A 227 -22.85 -42.69 -5.26
CA PRO A 227 -23.72 -41.53 -5.19
C PRO A 227 -24.38 -41.48 -3.82
N PRO A 228 -24.50 -40.28 -3.21
CA PRO A 228 -25.24 -40.15 -1.97
C PRO A 228 -26.66 -40.70 -2.16
N PRO A 229 -27.21 -41.41 -1.16
CA PRO A 229 -28.56 -41.95 -1.25
C PRO A 229 -29.51 -40.81 -1.59
N LYS A 230 -30.33 -41.04 -2.62
CA LYS A 230 -31.31 -40.06 -3.08
C LYS A 230 -32.29 -39.81 -1.94
N ASP A 231 -32.27 -38.61 -1.36
CA ASP A 231 -33.20 -38.25 -0.30
C ASP A 231 -34.64 -38.49 -0.78
N PRO A 232 -35.43 -39.37 -0.13
CA PRO A 232 -36.80 -39.65 -0.53
C PRO A 232 -37.71 -38.42 -0.39
N ASN A 233 -37.23 -37.36 0.25
CA ASN A 233 -37.98 -36.13 0.50
C ASN A 233 -37.81 -35.05 -0.59
N MET A 234 -37.00 -35.30 -1.62
CA MET A 234 -36.93 -34.46 -2.83
C MET A 234 -37.99 -34.90 -3.84
N HIS A 235 -39.27 -34.87 -3.43
CA HIS A 235 -40.38 -34.93 -4.38
C HIS A 235 -40.35 -33.68 -5.25
N GLY A 236 -40.07 -33.91 -6.53
CA GLY A 236 -39.82 -32.86 -7.51
C GLY A 236 -40.99 -31.90 -7.68
N LYS A 237 -40.67 -30.61 -7.63
CA LYS A 237 -41.39 -29.62 -8.42
C LYS A 237 -41.04 -29.86 -9.88
N GLN A 238 -41.76 -30.78 -10.52
CA GLN A 238 -41.82 -30.85 -11.98
C GLN A 238 -42.22 -29.46 -12.49
N GLN A 239 -41.28 -28.78 -13.13
CA GLN A 239 -41.56 -27.59 -13.91
C GLN A 239 -42.55 -27.99 -15.01
N GLN A 240 -43.82 -27.59 -14.84
CA GLN A 240 -44.77 -27.54 -15.94
C GLN A 240 -44.24 -26.54 -16.97
N LYS A 241 -43.57 -27.07 -18.00
CA LYS A 241 -43.24 -26.35 -19.22
C LYS A 241 -44.55 -26.15 -19.98
N LYS A 242 -45.27 -25.07 -19.66
CA LYS A 242 -46.44 -24.61 -20.43
C LYS A 242 -45.95 -24.14 -21.79
N GLY A 243 -46.15 -24.99 -22.79
CA GLY A 243 -46.25 -24.55 -24.17
C GLY A 243 -47.54 -23.76 -24.39
N ARG A 244 -47.40 -22.54 -24.90
CA ARG A 244 -48.36 -21.75 -25.69
C ARG A 244 -47.47 -20.84 -26.53
N GLY A 245 -47.63 -20.70 -27.83
CA GLY A 245 -48.71 -21.00 -28.75
C GLY A 245 -48.43 -20.13 -29.98
N GLN A 246 -48.83 -20.62 -31.14
CA GLN A 246 -48.67 -20.00 -32.47
C GLN A 246 -49.15 -18.55 -32.53
#